data_AF-A0A2D8RGC6-F1
#
_entry.id   AF-A0A2D8RGC6-F1
#
_cell.length_a   1.000
_cell.length_b   1.000
_cell.length_c   1.000
_cell.angle_alpha   90.00
_cell.angle_beta   90.00
_cell.angle_gamma   90.00
#
_symmetry.space_group_name_H-M   'P 1'
#
loop_
_entity.id
_entity.type
_entity.pdbx_description
1 polymer ?
#
loop_
_entity_poly.entity_id
_entity_poly.type
_entity_poly.pdbx_seq_one_letter_code
_entity_poly.pdbx_strand_id
1 'polypeptide(L)'
;MFIDHHTLDLILRGLLLTFFGMTWVVLLVRLNGLRSFSKMTNFDFVMTVAVGSLLAGGSQSANWGEFIQTLSGMAALFGVQYITARLRKASGTFEAILQNEPVILMRDGKIIEHALEETRVARSDLIAKLREANVLDFSQVRAVVLETTGDISVLHGEALSDSLLQGAKNPL
;
A
#
# COMPACT_ATOMS: atom_id res chain seq x y z
N MET A 1 12.22 -26.98 25.68
CA MET A 1 12.11 -28.38 25.22
C MET A 1 10.72 -28.84 25.65
N PHE A 2 9.87 -29.13 24.68
CA PHE A 2 8.49 -29.58 24.81
C PHE A 2 8.38 -31.11 24.76
N ILE A 3 9.30 -31.81 24.07
CA ILE A 3 9.35 -33.27 23.94
C ILE A 3 10.82 -33.74 23.95
N ASP A 4 11.08 -34.94 24.49
CA ASP A 4 12.42 -35.57 24.53
C ASP A 4 13.02 -35.92 23.15
N HIS A 5 12.19 -35.98 22.09
CA HIS A 5 12.62 -36.18 20.71
C HIS A 5 12.97 -34.85 20.03
N HIS A 6 14.26 -34.63 19.77
CA HIS A 6 14.78 -33.37 19.22
C HIS A 6 14.09 -32.90 17.92
N THR A 7 13.84 -33.79 16.95
CA THR A 7 13.18 -33.41 15.69
C THR A 7 11.70 -33.06 15.88
N LEU A 8 10.99 -33.82 16.71
CA LEU A 8 9.59 -33.54 17.05
C LEU A 8 9.46 -32.24 17.85
N ASP A 9 10.41 -31.95 18.75
CA ASP A 9 10.47 -30.68 19.48
C ASP A 9 10.59 -29.49 18.53
N LEU A 10 11.48 -29.58 17.53
CA LEU A 10 11.65 -28.51 16.54
C LEU A 10 10.39 -28.31 15.68
N ILE A 11 9.75 -29.39 15.22
CA ILE A 11 8.51 -29.31 14.44
C ILE A 11 7.38 -28.69 15.28
N LEU A 12 7.16 -29.21 16.50
CA LEU A 12 6.11 -28.72 17.39
C LEU A 12 6.33 -27.25 17.74
N ARG A 13 7.56 -26.88 18.05
CA ARG A 13 7.93 -25.50 18.33
C ARG A 13 7.64 -24.60 17.13
N GLY A 14 8.06 -24.99 15.94
CA GLY A 14 7.81 -24.22 14.72
C GLY A 14 6.31 -23.99 14.50
N LEU A 15 5.49 -25.03 14.65
CA LEU A 15 4.03 -24.94 14.53
C LEU A 15 3.42 -24.00 15.58
N LEU A 16 3.83 -24.14 16.85
CA LEU A 16 3.30 -23.31 17.94
C LEU A 16 3.68 -21.84 17.76
N LEU A 17 4.96 -21.54 17.52
CA LEU A 17 5.42 -20.16 17.34
C LEU A 17 4.77 -19.50 16.11
N THR A 18 4.62 -20.25 15.01
CA THR A 18 3.89 -19.77 13.83
C THR A 18 2.43 -19.48 14.16
N PHE A 19 1.75 -20.38 14.86
CA PHE A 19 0.34 -20.20 15.26
C PHE A 19 0.15 -18.95 16.13
N PHE A 20 0.97 -18.78 17.17
CA PHE A 20 0.90 -17.61 18.04
C PHE A 20 1.29 -16.32 17.32
N GLY A 21 2.34 -16.35 16.49
CA GLY A 21 2.75 -15.19 15.70
C GLY A 21 1.67 -14.76 14.71
N MET A 22 1.05 -15.70 14.01
CA MET A 22 -0.05 -15.42 13.08
C MET A 22 -1.28 -14.86 13.82
N THR A 23 -1.63 -15.45 14.96
CA THR A 23 -2.71 -14.95 15.81
C THR A 23 -2.43 -13.51 16.26
N TRP A 24 -1.19 -13.21 16.63
CA TRP A 24 -0.75 -11.86 17.01
C TRP A 24 -0.89 -10.87 15.86
N VAL A 25 -0.42 -11.22 14.66
CA VAL A 25 -0.57 -10.36 13.47
C VAL A 25 -2.05 -10.08 13.18
N VAL A 26 -2.91 -11.11 13.22
CA VAL A 26 -4.36 -10.94 12.99
C VAL A 26 -4.98 -9.98 14.02
N LEU A 27 -4.58 -10.09 15.30
CA LEU A 27 -5.02 -9.16 16.34
C LEU A 27 -4.58 -7.72 16.04
N LEU A 28 -3.31 -7.51 15.71
CA LEU A 28 -2.77 -6.18 15.39
C LEU A 28 -3.45 -5.56 14.16
N VAL A 29 -3.71 -6.35 13.12
CA VAL A 29 -4.44 -5.92 11.93
C VAL A 29 -5.87 -5.51 12.30
N ARG A 30 -6.58 -6.30 13.10
CA ARG A 30 -7.94 -5.96 13.55
C ARG A 30 -7.98 -4.65 14.36
N LEU A 31 -6.98 -4.39 15.19
CA LEU A 31 -6.87 -3.14 15.95
C LEU A 31 -6.60 -1.92 15.05
N ASN A 32 -5.83 -2.10 13.98
CA ASN A 32 -5.52 -1.02 13.02
C ASN A 32 -6.65 -0.74 12.02
N GLY A 33 -7.66 -1.61 11.97
CA GLY A 33 -8.82 -1.50 11.10
C GLY A 33 -8.57 -2.00 9.67
N LEU A 34 -9.67 -2.27 8.95
CA LEU A 34 -9.65 -2.67 7.55
C LEU A 34 -9.24 -1.48 6.68
N ARG A 35 -7.96 -1.39 6.32
CA ARG A 35 -7.59 -0.67 5.11
C ARG A 35 -7.86 -1.62 3.93
N SER A 36 -8.75 -1.23 3.03
CA SER A 36 -9.15 -2.06 1.89
C SER A 36 -7.90 -2.53 1.13
N PHE A 37 -7.69 -3.85 1.04
CA PHE A 37 -6.57 -4.47 0.31
C PHE A 37 -6.57 -4.16 -1.18
N SER A 38 -7.66 -3.60 -1.71
CA SER A 38 -7.86 -3.39 -3.14
C SER A 38 -6.95 -2.32 -3.74
N LYS A 39 -6.42 -1.37 -2.96
CA LYS A 39 -5.38 -0.41 -3.40
C LYS A 39 -4.41 -0.08 -2.27
N MET A 40 -3.36 -0.89 -2.12
CA MET A 40 -2.29 -0.67 -1.14
C MET A 40 -1.42 0.52 -1.56
N THR A 41 -1.08 1.39 -0.61
CA THR A 41 -0.05 2.43 -0.83
C THR A 41 1.35 1.81 -0.78
N ASN A 42 2.36 2.50 -1.32
CA ASN A 42 3.77 2.06 -1.21
C ASN A 42 4.17 1.78 0.24
N PHE A 43 3.70 2.61 1.17
CA PHE A 43 3.94 2.40 2.60
C PHE A 43 3.28 1.11 3.13
N ASP A 44 2.04 0.84 2.73
CA ASP A 44 1.34 -0.39 3.16
C ASP A 44 2.00 -1.65 2.60
N PHE A 45 2.58 -1.57 1.40
CA PHE A 45 3.38 -2.66 0.84
C PHE A 45 4.63 -2.94 1.69
N VAL A 46 5.44 -1.92 1.99
CA VAL A 46 6.66 -2.05 2.82
C VAL A 46 6.31 -2.62 4.20
N MET A 47 5.22 -2.15 4.80
CA MET A 47 4.73 -2.66 6.09
C MET A 47 4.36 -4.14 6.01
N THR A 48 3.65 -4.56 4.97
CA THR A 48 3.25 -5.96 4.76
C THR A 48 4.48 -6.86 4.66
N VAL A 49 5.49 -6.46 3.89
CA VAL A 49 6.75 -7.19 3.75
C VAL A 49 7.50 -7.25 5.08
N ALA A 50 7.60 -6.15 5.82
CA ALA A 50 8.29 -6.10 7.11
C ALA A 50 7.63 -7.01 8.17
N VAL A 51 6.29 -7.00 8.25
CA VAL A 51 5.53 -7.87 9.16
C VAL A 51 5.72 -9.34 8.78
N GLY A 52 5.69 -9.67 7.49
CA GLY A 52 5.96 -11.03 7.01
C GLY A 52 7.36 -11.52 7.38
N SER A 53 8.38 -10.68 7.20
CA SER A 53 9.76 -10.97 7.59
C SER A 53 9.91 -11.21 9.09
N LEU A 54 9.27 -10.37 9.93
CA LEU A 54 9.25 -10.59 11.37
C LEU A 54 8.53 -11.89 11.73
N LEU A 55 7.41 -12.22 11.07
CA LEU A 55 6.67 -13.46 11.34
C LEU A 55 7.52 -14.69 11.02
N ALA A 56 8.24 -14.68 9.91
CA ALA A 56 9.19 -15.72 9.56
C ALA A 56 10.32 -15.84 10.60
N GLY A 57 10.86 -14.71 11.09
CA GLY A 57 11.86 -14.70 12.16
C GLY A 57 11.33 -15.23 13.50
N GLY A 58 10.13 -14.82 13.89
CA GLY A 58 9.45 -15.30 15.10
C GLY A 58 9.21 -16.80 15.08
N SER A 59 8.79 -17.33 13.93
CA SER A 59 8.55 -18.76 13.74
C SER A 59 9.82 -19.61 13.88
N GLN A 60 11.00 -19.00 13.71
CA GLN A 60 12.32 -19.64 13.81
C GLN A 60 13.08 -19.29 15.09
N SER A 61 12.46 -18.59 16.04
CA SER A 61 13.13 -18.10 17.26
C SER A 61 13.67 -19.24 18.12
N ALA A 62 14.94 -19.14 18.54
CA ALA A 62 15.69 -20.14 19.29
C ALA A 62 15.38 -20.14 20.79
N ASN A 63 14.80 -19.06 21.33
CA ASN A 63 14.25 -18.98 22.69
C ASN A 63 13.00 -18.07 22.76
N TRP A 64 12.35 -18.05 23.93
CA TRP A 64 11.17 -17.21 24.15
C TRP A 64 11.48 -15.70 24.14
N GLY A 65 12.69 -15.30 24.52
CA GLY A 65 13.10 -13.90 24.50
C GLY A 65 13.11 -13.33 23.08
N GLU A 66 13.71 -14.06 22.13
CA GLU A 66 13.72 -13.73 20.71
C GLU A 66 12.30 -13.65 20.13
N PHE A 67 11.43 -14.58 20.52
CA PHE A 67 10.04 -14.58 20.07
C PHE A 67 9.29 -13.33 20.59
N ILE A 68 9.43 -13.00 21.89
CA ILE A 68 8.81 -11.82 22.49
C ILE A 68 9.35 -10.52 21.85
N GLN A 69 10.66 -10.46 21.57
CA GLN A 69 11.25 -9.33 20.87
C GLN A 69 10.65 -9.17 19.47
N THR A 70 10.43 -10.28 18.75
CA THR A 70 9.77 -10.28 17.45
C THR A 70 8.33 -9.75 17.55
N LEU A 71 7.54 -10.25 18.51
CA LEU A 71 6.16 -9.78 18.72
C LEU A 71 6.10 -8.30 19.09
N SER A 72 7.06 -7.83 19.89
CA SER A 72 7.23 -6.41 20.25
C SER A 72 7.58 -5.58 19.01
N GLY A 73 8.46 -6.09 18.14
CA GLY A 73 8.81 -5.45 16.87
C GLY A 73 7.61 -5.31 15.93
N MET A 74 6.77 -6.35 15.82
CA MET A 74 5.51 -6.27 15.07
C MET A 74 4.58 -5.21 15.66
N ALA A 75 4.40 -5.19 16.99
CA ALA A 75 3.55 -4.21 17.66
C ALA A 75 4.06 -2.78 17.44
N ALA A 76 5.38 -2.57 17.50
CA ALA A 76 6.00 -1.28 17.20
C ALA A 76 5.78 -0.86 15.75
N LEU A 77 5.94 -1.77 14.78
CA LEU A 77 5.65 -1.52 13.37
C LEU A 77 4.19 -1.07 13.17
N PHE A 78 3.23 -1.82 13.70
CA PHE A 78 1.82 -1.44 13.64
C PHE A 78 1.53 -0.12 14.38
N GLY A 79 2.23 0.16 15.48
CA GLY A 79 2.17 1.44 16.19
C GLY A 79 2.65 2.61 15.33
N VAL A 80 3.77 2.44 14.62
CA VAL A 80 4.26 3.42 13.64
C VAL A 80 3.23 3.60 12.54
N GLN A 81 2.70 2.53 11.95
CA GLN A 81 1.67 2.62 10.91
C GLN A 81 0.42 3.38 11.38
N TYR A 82 -0.03 3.14 12.61
CA TYR A 82 -1.15 3.87 13.20
C TYR A 82 -0.85 5.36 13.37
N ILE A 83 0.31 5.70 13.94
CA ILE A 83 0.75 7.09 14.14
C ILE A 83 0.88 7.79 12.78
N THR A 84 1.55 7.17 11.81
CA THR A 84 1.69 7.68 10.44
C THR A 84 0.32 7.93 9.81
N ALA A 85 -0.63 7.01 9.95
CA ALA A 85 -1.98 7.20 9.43
C ALA A 85 -2.70 8.39 10.08
N ARG A 86 -2.55 8.58 11.40
CA ARG A 86 -3.10 9.73 12.12
C ARG A 86 -2.45 11.06 11.71
N LEU A 87 -1.13 11.06 11.53
CA LEU A 87 -0.38 12.26 11.12
C LEU A 87 -0.73 12.70 9.70
N ARG A 88 -0.85 11.75 8.75
CA ARG A 88 -1.31 12.07 7.39
C ARG A 88 -2.68 12.74 7.40
N LYS A 89 -3.63 12.22 8.19
CA LYS A 89 -4.97 12.82 8.31
C LYS A 89 -4.95 14.22 8.94
N ALA A 90 -3.96 14.51 9.78
CA ALA A 90 -3.85 15.78 10.49
C ALA A 90 -3.05 16.85 9.72
N SER A 91 -2.22 16.47 8.74
CA SER A 91 -1.34 17.39 8.04
C SER A 91 -1.09 16.95 6.59
N GLY A 92 -1.47 17.81 5.64
CA GLY A 92 -1.17 17.61 4.22
C GLY A 92 0.33 17.59 3.90
N THR A 93 1.17 18.23 4.72
CA THR A 93 2.63 18.16 4.58
C THR A 93 3.17 16.77 4.90
N PHE A 94 2.65 16.10 5.93
CA PHE A 94 3.03 14.72 6.23
C PHE A 94 2.51 13.76 5.16
N GLU A 95 1.32 14.01 4.63
CA GLU A 95 0.78 13.26 3.50
C GLU A 95 1.70 13.34 2.27
N ALA A 96 2.12 14.54 1.87
CA ALA A 96 3.02 14.74 0.74
C ALA A 96 4.43 14.16 0.93
N ILE A 97 4.95 14.07 2.17
CA ILE A 97 6.25 13.44 2.44
C ILE A 97 6.15 11.91 2.35
N LEU A 98 5.03 11.33 2.78
CA LEU A 98 4.88 9.88 2.94
C LEU A 98 4.24 9.20 1.73
N GLN A 99 3.56 9.96 0.88
CA GLN A 99 2.86 9.47 -0.30
C GLN A 99 3.21 10.34 -1.50
N ASN A 100 3.24 9.72 -2.67
CA ASN A 100 3.25 10.49 -3.92
C ASN A 100 1.95 11.27 -4.02
N GLU A 101 1.98 12.46 -4.59
CA GLU A 101 0.75 13.20 -4.93
C GLU A 101 0.15 12.61 -6.21
N PRO A 102 -1.19 12.56 -6.35
CA PRO A 102 -1.80 12.20 -7.62
C PRO A 102 -1.37 13.19 -8.71
N VAL A 103 -1.16 12.74 -9.94
CA VAL A 103 -0.70 13.60 -11.04
C VAL A 103 -1.64 13.46 -12.23
N ILE A 104 -2.08 14.58 -12.79
CA ILE A 104 -2.89 14.57 -14.02
C ILE A 104 -1.98 14.25 -15.21
N LEU A 105 -2.26 13.14 -15.89
CA LEU A 105 -1.54 12.68 -17.08
C LEU A 105 -2.19 13.14 -18.39
N MET A 106 -3.50 13.38 -18.36
CA MET A 106 -4.29 13.79 -19.52
C MET A 106 -5.45 14.66 -19.05
N ARG A 107 -5.76 15.72 -19.80
CA ARG A 107 -6.85 16.66 -19.50
C ARG A 107 -7.59 17.05 -20.77
N ASP A 108 -8.92 16.94 -20.74
CA ASP A 108 -9.81 17.34 -21.84
C ASP A 108 -9.31 16.87 -23.23
N GLY A 109 -9.08 15.56 -23.35
CA GLY A 109 -8.61 14.92 -24.58
C GLY A 109 -7.13 15.09 -24.93
N LYS A 110 -6.36 15.86 -24.15
CA LYS A 110 -4.95 16.13 -24.42
C LYS A 110 -4.03 15.45 -23.41
N ILE A 111 -3.10 14.66 -23.93
CA ILE A 111 -2.06 14.02 -23.12
C ILE A 111 -1.03 15.09 -22.72
N ILE A 112 -0.64 15.08 -21.45
CA ILE A 112 0.34 16.02 -20.89
C ILE A 112 1.69 15.30 -20.88
N GLU A 113 2.48 15.47 -21.95
CA GLU A 113 3.73 14.71 -22.14
C GLU A 113 4.73 14.92 -21.00
N HIS A 114 4.88 16.16 -20.52
CA HIS A 114 5.74 16.46 -19.38
C HIS A 114 5.34 15.68 -18.11
N ALA A 115 4.03 15.46 -17.90
CA ALA A 115 3.54 14.66 -16.77
C ALA A 115 3.96 13.19 -16.91
N LEU A 116 3.88 12.64 -18.13
CA LEU A 116 4.32 11.28 -18.42
C LEU A 116 5.83 11.13 -18.18
N GLU A 117 6.63 12.12 -18.59
CA GLU A 117 8.08 12.14 -18.35
C GLU A 117 8.43 12.22 -16.87
N GLU A 118 7.83 13.17 -16.12
CA GLU A 118 8.06 13.33 -14.66
C GLU A 118 7.70 12.06 -13.89
N THR A 119 6.57 11.44 -14.23
CA THR A 119 6.05 10.26 -13.54
C THR A 119 6.59 8.94 -14.08
N ARG A 120 7.37 8.98 -15.17
CA ARG A 120 7.90 7.82 -15.89
C ARG A 120 6.83 6.85 -16.38
N VAL A 121 5.62 7.34 -16.61
CA VAL A 121 4.53 6.54 -17.19
C VAL A 121 4.73 6.49 -18.70
N ALA A 122 4.86 5.29 -19.25
CA ALA A 122 4.97 5.15 -20.69
C ALA A 122 3.62 5.51 -21.34
N ARG A 123 3.66 6.20 -22.48
CA ARG A 123 2.46 6.50 -23.27
C ARG A 123 1.65 5.23 -23.59
N SER A 124 2.31 4.10 -23.83
CA SER A 124 1.65 2.80 -24.03
C SER A 124 0.78 2.37 -22.86
N ASP A 125 1.22 2.65 -21.62
CA ASP A 125 0.51 2.26 -20.41
C ASP A 125 -0.72 3.14 -20.20
N LEU A 126 -0.60 4.44 -20.48
CA LEU A 126 -1.73 5.36 -20.53
C LEU A 126 -2.79 4.88 -21.54
N ILE A 127 -2.37 4.53 -22.76
CA ILE A 127 -3.28 4.01 -23.79
C ILE A 127 -3.90 2.67 -23.38
N ALA A 128 -3.15 1.78 -22.72
CA ALA A 128 -3.70 0.54 -22.20
C ALA A 128 -4.81 0.80 -21.17
N LYS A 129 -4.61 1.78 -20.27
CA LYS A 129 -5.60 2.18 -19.26
C LYS A 129 -6.83 2.86 -19.85
N LEU A 130 -6.68 3.67 -20.89
CA LEU A 130 -7.82 4.19 -21.65
C LEU A 130 -8.64 3.06 -22.27
N ARG A 131 -8.00 2.03 -22.84
CA ARG A 131 -8.71 0.85 -23.36
C ARG A 131 -9.39 0.03 -22.26
N GLU A 132 -8.72 -0.15 -21.12
CA GLU A 132 -9.29 -0.83 -19.95
C GLU A 132 -10.56 -0.10 -19.46
N ALA A 133 -10.56 1.23 -19.51
CA ALA A 133 -11.71 2.08 -19.21
C ALA A 133 -12.75 2.18 -20.34
N ASN A 134 -12.58 1.44 -21.44
CA ASN A 134 -13.48 1.44 -22.60
C ASN A 134 -13.67 2.82 -23.25
N VAL A 135 -12.63 3.66 -23.24
CA VAL A 135 -12.61 4.93 -23.98
C VAL A 135 -12.47 4.64 -25.47
N LEU A 136 -13.40 5.15 -26.27
CA LEU A 136 -13.43 4.94 -27.72
C LEU A 136 -12.78 6.09 -28.49
N ASP A 137 -12.77 7.29 -27.91
CA ASP A 137 -12.20 8.50 -28.50
C ASP A 137 -11.63 9.41 -27.40
N PHE A 138 -10.48 10.05 -27.65
CA PHE A 138 -9.85 10.91 -26.65
C PHE A 138 -10.70 12.12 -26.26
N SER A 139 -11.56 12.64 -27.15
CA SER A 139 -12.45 13.75 -26.84
C SER A 139 -13.45 13.44 -25.70
N GLN A 140 -13.70 12.15 -25.42
CA GLN A 140 -14.55 11.71 -24.32
C GLN A 140 -13.85 11.84 -22.95
N VAL A 141 -12.52 11.95 -22.94
CA VAL A 141 -11.70 11.94 -21.72
C VAL A 141 -11.61 13.33 -21.12
N ARG A 142 -11.99 13.44 -19.85
CA ARG A 142 -11.94 14.69 -19.08
C ARG A 142 -10.72 14.77 -18.19
N ALA A 143 -10.31 13.65 -17.62
CA ALA A 143 -9.04 13.54 -16.94
C ALA A 143 -8.53 12.11 -16.94
N VAL A 144 -7.21 11.97 -16.93
CA VAL A 144 -6.54 10.74 -16.50
C VAL A 144 -5.59 11.11 -15.39
N VAL A 145 -5.69 10.41 -14.26
CA VAL A 145 -4.94 10.71 -13.04
C VAL A 145 -4.13 9.49 -12.66
N LEU A 146 -2.81 9.68 -12.50
CA LEU A 146 -1.96 8.72 -11.81
C LEU A 146 -2.19 8.89 -10.31
N GLU A 147 -2.71 7.84 -9.66
CA GLU A 147 -3.01 7.85 -8.24
C GLU A 147 -1.74 7.61 -7.41
N THR A 148 -1.81 7.94 -6.11
CA THR A 148 -0.71 7.71 -5.15
C THR A 148 -0.30 6.24 -5.00
N THR A 149 -1.20 5.34 -5.44
CA THR A 149 -1.03 3.87 -5.44
C THR A 149 -0.32 3.37 -6.70
N GLY A 150 -0.07 4.23 -7.69
CA GLY A 150 0.50 3.88 -8.99
C GLY A 150 -0.52 3.39 -10.01
N ASP A 151 -1.80 3.24 -9.63
CA ASP A 151 -2.87 2.94 -10.58
C ASP A 151 -3.29 4.21 -11.35
N ILE A 152 -3.90 4.01 -12.51
CA ILE A 152 -4.34 5.11 -13.38
C ILE A 152 -5.86 5.13 -13.43
N SER A 153 -6.44 6.20 -12.93
CA SER A 153 -7.88 6.48 -12.97
C SER A 153 -8.23 7.22 -14.26
N VAL A 154 -9.22 6.75 -15.00
CA VAL A 154 -9.72 7.40 -16.21
C VAL A 154 -11.11 7.97 -15.95
N LEU A 155 -11.28 9.28 -16.15
CA LEU A 155 -12.56 9.98 -16.03
C LEU A 155 -12.98 10.45 -17.43
N HIS A 156 -14.05 9.85 -17.96
CA HIS A 156 -14.60 10.16 -19.28
C HIS A 156 -16.12 10.40 -19.21
N GLY A 157 -16.64 11.28 -20.05
CA GLY A 157 -18.05 11.68 -20.07
C GLY A 157 -18.29 13.15 -20.45
N GLU A 158 -19.54 13.59 -20.36
CA GLU A 158 -19.96 14.93 -20.80
C GLU A 158 -19.48 16.08 -19.91
N ALA A 159 -19.29 15.81 -18.62
CA ALA A 159 -18.86 16.79 -17.63
C ALA A 159 -18.00 16.12 -16.55
N LEU A 160 -17.06 16.88 -15.99
CA LEU A 160 -16.26 16.48 -14.85
C LEU A 160 -16.31 17.59 -13.80
N SER A 161 -16.69 17.24 -12.58
CA SER A 161 -16.64 18.18 -11.45
C SER A 161 -15.19 18.35 -11.00
N ASP A 162 -14.74 19.60 -10.84
CA ASP A 162 -13.38 19.91 -10.39
C ASP A 162 -13.08 19.37 -8.98
N SER A 163 -14.12 19.10 -8.17
CA SER A 163 -13.96 18.48 -6.84
C SER A 163 -13.36 17.07 -6.92
N LEU A 164 -13.54 16.35 -8.04
CA LEU A 164 -12.96 15.02 -8.24
C LEU A 164 -11.46 15.05 -8.58
N LEU A 165 -10.89 16.23 -8.83
CA LEU A 165 -9.47 16.43 -9.12
C LEU A 165 -8.75 17.09 -7.96
N GLN A 166 -9.44 17.33 -6.85
CA GLN A 166 -8.87 18.01 -5.70
C GLN A 166 -7.65 17.22 -5.19
N GLY A 167 -6.53 17.92 -5.05
CA GLY A 167 -5.26 17.32 -4.60
C GLY A 167 -4.43 16.67 -5.71
N ALA A 168 -4.94 16.54 -6.95
CA ALA A 168 -4.13 16.12 -8.08
C ALA A 168 -3.25 17.28 -8.57
N LYS A 169 -1.94 17.07 -8.62
CA LYS A 169 -0.99 18.00 -9.22
C LYS A 169 -1.37 18.18 -10.69
N ASN A 170 -1.58 19.44 -11.09
CA ASN A 170 -1.76 19.82 -12.47
C ASN A 170 -0.41 20.30 -13.04
N PRO A 171 0.32 19.46 -13.79
CA PRO A 171 1.51 19.88 -14.50
C PRO A 171 1.09 20.85 -15.62
N LEU A 172 1.23 22.14 -15.36
CA LEU A 172 1.04 23.23 -16.34
C LEU A 172 2.05 23.12 -17.49
#